data_AF-A0A4Q7UJF8-F1
#
_entry.id   AF-A0A4Q7UJF8-F1
#
_cell.length_a   1.000
_cell.length_b   1.000
_cell.length_c   1.000
_cell.angle_alpha   90.00
_cell.angle_beta   90.00
_cell.angle_gamma   90.00
#
_symmetry.space_group_name_H-M   'P 1'
#
loop_
_entity.id
_entity.type
_entity.pdbx_description
1 polymer ?
#
loop_
_entity_poly.entity_id
_entity_poly.type
_entity_poly.pdbx_seq_one_letter_code
_entity_poly.pdbx_strand_id
1 'polypeptide(L)'
;MKPLRMSGRRPLAAAAALGLLSVLAAPASAAATPIGTDAPGTAGHQPRYERTLIGKGTPDECFAGVGVAYPPGPPCATGQSKVNQSYLWGMTQTAQSLWFGTGANVNCLTSGRNLRNTTPNVNDDWVCEYGESQIAKRNPTLPATLGDHRPPRLYTYDKRSGRLTEKTEAVKGASTTDANRLSTTAGIRAAGTHQGVAFLGGPALGESINLFAFDTGTGAFLGSVNLPAYGNIRHFVVADGALYAGVGVGANGGNRGHVLRWTGSRSNPFSFVEVANLPAQAADLTVHDGRIFVTTWTGSDDDALAAAVPGTTDEPLSGVAGVWMSPKLSQGERGLTPADADNWTQVWSVDGYEPDPVVARTYALGGLASYNGYLYWGTMHVPMKATTVHIATYPPANEAALRASVRGTQRAISIFRGKSFGDRHQRVDLLYGAAQLPAYDPQGNGGTGLWAAASTGYTPLYGTSGMGNPYNNYTWKMAVADGKLYVGTMDWSYISKDLGQDTARLLGVTGAAAVEFGDASVLADDPPPAPVYGGDLFVFDSTSRPATVVDNSGLGNYLNYGIRNMIADGSTLYLGMANPMNLRTDPDDDVPEGGWELIRLSVQRC
;
A
#
# COMPACT_ATOMS: atom_id res chain seq x y z
N MET A 1 -5.79 74.35 -62.97
CA MET A 1 -6.82 74.95 -62.09
C MET A 1 -7.34 73.89 -61.12
N LYS A 2 -7.35 74.15 -59.81
CA LYS A 2 -8.33 73.58 -58.87
C LYS A 2 -9.77 74.00 -59.31
N PRO A 3 -10.89 73.42 -58.82
CA PRO A 3 -11.16 72.05 -58.32
C PRO A 3 -12.54 71.48 -58.80
N LEU A 4 -12.98 70.36 -58.19
CA LEU A 4 -14.36 69.82 -58.01
C LEU A 4 -15.05 69.03 -59.14
N ARG A 5 -15.33 67.73 -58.90
CA ARG A 5 -16.65 67.24 -58.46
C ARG A 5 -16.65 65.74 -58.07
N MET A 6 -17.51 65.43 -57.09
CA MET A 6 -17.73 64.15 -56.40
C MET A 6 -18.58 63.13 -57.19
N SER A 7 -18.62 61.91 -56.63
CA SER A 7 -19.65 60.84 -56.75
C SER A 7 -19.21 59.64 -57.60
N GLY A 8 -19.26 58.38 -57.16
CA GLY A 8 -19.81 57.79 -55.95
C GLY A 8 -19.53 56.28 -55.89
N ARG A 9 -19.36 55.80 -54.65
CA ARG A 9 -19.48 54.44 -54.09
C ARG A 9 -19.05 53.20 -54.93
N ARG A 10 -18.02 52.52 -54.40
CA ARG A 10 -17.82 51.06 -54.53
C ARG A 10 -17.65 50.43 -53.14
N PRO A 11 -18.11 49.18 -52.93
CA PRO A 11 -18.08 48.52 -51.63
C PRO A 11 -16.67 47.99 -51.33
N LEU A 12 -16.22 48.18 -50.10
CA LEU A 12 -14.98 47.64 -49.56
C LEU A 12 -15.18 46.14 -49.24
N ALA A 13 -14.38 45.31 -49.90
CA ALA A 13 -14.14 43.94 -49.50
C ALA A 13 -13.39 43.94 -48.16
N ALA A 14 -13.99 43.34 -47.14
CA ALA A 14 -13.38 43.15 -45.84
C ALA A 14 -12.35 42.01 -45.93
N ALA A 15 -11.06 42.37 -45.97
CA ALA A 15 -9.98 41.48 -45.62
C ALA A 15 -9.67 41.71 -44.13
N ALA A 16 -10.18 40.84 -43.27
CA ALA A 16 -9.90 40.87 -41.84
C ALA A 16 -8.49 40.32 -41.58
N ALA A 17 -7.55 41.23 -41.32
CA ALA A 17 -6.30 40.92 -40.63
C ALA A 17 -6.60 40.84 -39.13
N LEU A 18 -6.69 39.63 -38.59
CA LEU A 18 -6.82 39.40 -37.15
C LEU A 18 -5.41 39.26 -36.56
N GLY A 19 -5.01 40.30 -35.81
CA GLY A 19 -3.89 40.23 -34.89
C GLY A 19 -4.22 39.26 -33.75
N LEU A 20 -3.39 38.24 -33.58
CA LEU A 20 -3.46 37.28 -32.48
C LEU A 20 -2.86 37.93 -31.22
N LEU A 21 -3.73 38.50 -30.38
CA LEU A 21 -3.47 38.71 -28.96
C LEU A 21 -3.78 37.40 -28.23
N SER A 22 -2.74 36.65 -27.85
CA SER A 22 -2.86 35.44 -27.03
C SER A 22 -3.19 35.85 -25.59
N VAL A 23 -4.48 35.83 -25.24
CA VAL A 23 -4.93 35.88 -23.85
C VAL A 23 -4.63 34.53 -23.22
N LEU A 24 -3.71 34.52 -22.25
CA LEU A 24 -3.45 33.41 -21.34
C LEU A 24 -4.72 33.13 -20.53
N ALA A 25 -5.49 32.12 -20.93
CA ALA A 25 -6.52 31.53 -20.10
C ALA A 25 -5.86 30.48 -19.21
N ALA A 26 -5.71 30.80 -17.92
CA ALA A 26 -5.42 29.81 -16.88
C ALA A 26 -6.54 28.75 -16.87
N PRO A 27 -6.24 27.46 -16.76
CA PRO A 27 -7.28 26.46 -16.56
C PRO A 27 -7.87 26.69 -15.17
N ALA A 28 -9.16 27.00 -15.11
CA ALA A 28 -9.90 27.06 -13.87
C ALA A 28 -9.89 25.66 -13.22
N SER A 29 -9.41 25.59 -11.99
CA SER A 29 -9.48 24.43 -11.11
C SER A 29 -10.93 23.96 -11.00
N ALA A 30 -11.27 22.90 -11.72
CA ALA A 30 -12.55 22.22 -11.54
C ALA A 30 -12.44 21.40 -10.25
N ALA A 31 -12.94 21.96 -9.15
CA ALA A 31 -13.24 21.20 -7.95
C ALA A 31 -14.21 20.08 -8.32
N ALA A 32 -13.71 18.85 -8.40
CA ALA A 32 -14.55 17.67 -8.57
C ALA A 32 -15.45 17.55 -7.33
N THR A 33 -16.76 17.54 -7.56
CA THR A 33 -17.75 17.26 -6.52
C THR A 33 -17.55 15.86 -5.96
N PRO A 34 -17.65 15.66 -4.62
CA PRO A 34 -17.46 14.35 -4.01
C PRO A 34 -18.43 13.31 -4.59
N ILE A 35 -17.91 12.15 -4.96
CA ILE A 35 -18.72 10.97 -5.26
C ILE A 35 -19.30 10.48 -3.93
N GLY A 36 -20.63 10.51 -3.79
CA GLY A 36 -21.33 9.91 -2.65
C GLY A 36 -22.14 10.85 -1.76
N THR A 37 -22.82 11.84 -2.31
CA THR A 37 -24.04 12.37 -1.66
C THR A 37 -25.20 12.13 -2.60
N ASP A 38 -25.82 10.95 -2.54
CA ASP A 38 -27.25 10.77 -2.82
C ASP A 38 -27.68 9.32 -2.55
N ALA A 39 -27.95 9.05 -1.28
CA ALA A 39 -29.03 8.14 -0.90
C ALA A 39 -30.19 9.03 -0.43
N PRO A 40 -31.32 9.09 -1.15
CA PRO A 40 -32.46 9.85 -0.66
C PRO A 40 -33.09 9.11 0.53
N GLY A 41 -32.99 9.70 1.72
CA GLY A 41 -33.79 9.31 2.89
C GLY A 41 -33.02 8.76 4.08
N THR A 42 -32.38 9.65 4.85
CA THR A 42 -32.58 9.82 6.30
C THR A 42 -31.67 10.95 6.76
N ALA A 43 -32.26 12.09 7.14
CA ALA A 43 -31.55 13.15 7.85
C ALA A 43 -31.18 12.65 9.26
N GLY A 44 -30.15 11.81 9.34
CA GLY A 44 -29.44 11.46 10.57
C GLY A 44 -28.13 12.26 10.61
N HIS A 45 -27.81 12.84 11.76
CA HIS A 45 -26.52 13.51 12.00
C HIS A 45 -25.37 12.57 11.62
N GLN A 46 -24.71 12.82 10.49
CA GLN A 46 -23.44 12.16 10.19
C GLN A 46 -22.40 12.67 11.21
N PRO A 47 -21.63 11.78 11.87
CA PRO A 47 -20.60 12.21 12.79
C PRO A 47 -19.61 13.10 12.04
N ARG A 48 -19.30 14.28 12.59
CA ARG A 48 -18.20 15.10 12.06
C ARG A 48 -16.89 14.55 12.59
N TYR A 49 -15.97 14.25 11.67
CA TYR A 49 -14.62 13.84 12.02
C TYR A 49 -13.71 15.07 12.01
N GLU A 50 -13.02 15.29 13.12
CA GLU A 50 -11.98 16.31 13.23
C GLU A 50 -10.63 15.64 12.98
N ARG A 51 -9.91 16.17 11.99
CA ARG A 51 -8.55 15.75 11.66
C ARG A 51 -7.55 16.79 12.14
N THR A 52 -6.45 16.32 12.71
CA THR A 52 -5.32 17.18 13.12
C THR A 52 -4.03 16.57 12.60
N LEU A 53 -3.29 17.31 11.77
CA LEU A 53 -1.94 16.94 11.38
C LEU A 53 -1.01 17.16 12.58
N ILE A 54 -0.39 16.08 13.07
CA ILE A 54 0.46 16.11 14.28
C ILE A 54 1.92 15.71 14.00
N GLY A 55 2.23 15.37 12.75
CA GLY A 55 3.59 15.13 12.29
C GLY A 55 3.64 15.00 10.77
N LYS A 56 4.75 15.40 10.16
CA LYS A 56 4.97 15.32 8.72
C LYS A 56 6.44 15.12 8.41
N GLY A 57 6.72 14.37 7.35
CA GLY A 57 8.07 14.23 6.80
C GLY A 57 8.59 15.56 6.26
N THR A 58 9.83 15.90 6.58
CA THR A 58 10.50 17.08 6.02
C THR A 58 11.39 16.67 4.85
N PRO A 59 11.69 17.57 3.91
CA PRO A 59 12.70 17.33 2.90
C PRO A 59 14.01 16.82 3.51
N ASP A 60 14.68 15.91 2.81
CA ASP A 60 15.88 15.22 3.29
C ASP A 60 16.98 15.04 2.25
N GLU A 61 16.78 15.54 1.04
CA GLU A 61 17.75 15.51 -0.05
C GLU A 61 17.53 16.70 -1.00
N CYS A 62 18.53 17.03 -1.79
CA CYS A 62 18.42 18.00 -2.88
C CYS A 62 18.56 17.28 -4.22
N PHE A 63 17.61 17.53 -5.12
CA PHE A 63 17.55 16.94 -6.44
C PHE A 63 17.90 17.98 -7.52
N ALA A 64 18.91 17.67 -8.33
CA ALA A 64 19.37 18.54 -9.43
C ALA A 64 19.16 17.92 -10.82
N GLY A 65 18.46 16.79 -10.90
CA GLY A 65 18.24 16.02 -12.13
C GLY A 65 18.64 14.55 -11.99
N VAL A 66 18.04 13.69 -12.81
CA VAL A 66 18.37 12.27 -12.87
C VAL A 66 19.83 12.09 -13.27
N GLY A 67 20.56 11.27 -12.51
CA GLY A 67 21.96 10.97 -12.79
C GLY A 67 22.96 12.07 -12.41
N VAL A 68 22.47 13.21 -11.89
CA VAL A 68 23.28 14.33 -11.41
C VAL A 68 23.63 14.14 -9.94
N ALA A 69 24.82 14.57 -9.53
CA ALA A 69 25.23 14.51 -8.13
C ALA A 69 24.30 15.36 -7.24
N TYR A 70 23.94 14.84 -6.07
CA TYR A 70 23.03 15.50 -5.14
C TYR A 70 23.71 16.71 -4.49
N PRO A 71 23.16 17.93 -4.63
CA PRO A 71 23.67 19.11 -3.95
C PRO A 71 23.58 18.99 -2.43
N PRO A 72 24.37 19.75 -1.66
CA PRO A 72 24.20 19.84 -0.21
C PRO A 72 22.87 20.51 0.15
N GLY A 73 22.30 20.09 1.28
CA GLY A 73 21.03 20.57 1.82
C GLY A 73 20.14 19.41 2.27
N PRO A 74 18.86 19.68 2.64
CA PRO A 74 18.18 20.97 2.57
C PRO A 74 18.59 22.00 3.67
N PRO A 75 18.37 23.32 3.48
CA PRO A 75 17.86 23.96 2.25
C PRO A 75 18.85 23.80 1.09
N CYS A 76 18.32 23.64 -0.12
CA CYS A 76 19.14 23.30 -1.28
C CYS A 76 19.92 24.52 -1.80
N ALA A 77 21.24 24.37 -1.92
CA ALA A 77 22.09 25.40 -2.53
C ALA A 77 21.77 25.58 -4.03
N THR A 78 21.41 24.48 -4.70
CA THR A 78 20.96 24.40 -6.09
C THR A 78 20.00 23.23 -6.23
N GLY A 79 19.14 23.26 -7.25
CA GLY A 79 18.13 22.21 -7.46
C GLY A 79 16.91 22.40 -6.56
N GLN A 80 16.05 21.38 -6.51
CA GLN A 80 14.82 21.37 -5.72
C GLN A 80 14.96 20.48 -4.49
N SER A 81 14.22 20.82 -3.43
CA SER A 81 14.12 19.97 -2.25
C SER A 81 13.38 18.67 -2.59
N LYS A 82 13.78 17.57 -1.95
CA LYS A 82 13.16 16.25 -2.12
C LYS A 82 12.86 15.66 -0.76
N VAL A 83 11.66 15.10 -0.59
CA VAL A 83 11.22 14.37 0.61
C VAL A 83 11.15 12.88 0.32
N ASN A 84 12.23 12.15 0.60
CA ASN A 84 12.30 10.73 0.28
C ASN A 84 11.47 9.87 1.25
N GLN A 85 11.28 10.29 2.50
CA GLN A 85 10.49 9.55 3.49
C GLN A 85 9.00 9.59 3.13
N SER A 86 8.56 8.64 2.30
CA SER A 86 7.23 8.65 1.70
C SER A 86 6.15 8.08 2.63
N TYR A 87 6.50 7.08 3.44
CA TYR A 87 5.50 6.30 4.20
C TYR A 87 5.76 6.37 5.70
N LEU A 88 4.70 6.54 6.50
CA LEU A 88 4.68 6.07 7.88
C LEU A 88 4.32 4.59 7.86
N TRP A 89 5.33 3.72 7.85
CA TRP A 89 5.17 2.37 7.33
C TRP A 89 4.82 1.34 8.42
N GLY A 90 5.46 1.44 9.59
CA GLY A 90 5.20 0.63 10.76
C GLY A 90 4.94 1.54 11.97
N MET A 91 3.90 1.24 12.75
CA MET A 91 3.50 2.04 13.92
C MET A 91 3.01 1.13 15.06
N THR A 92 3.28 1.54 16.29
CA THR A 92 2.81 0.92 17.51
C THR A 92 2.62 1.98 18.61
N GLN A 93 2.09 1.62 19.77
CA GLN A 93 1.84 2.58 20.84
C GLN A 93 2.00 2.01 22.24
N THR A 94 2.32 2.89 23.18
CA THR A 94 2.03 2.72 24.60
C THR A 94 0.83 3.58 25.00
N ALA A 95 0.47 3.59 26.28
CA ALA A 95 -0.51 4.54 26.80
C ALA A 95 -0.11 6.01 26.56
N GLN A 96 1.19 6.33 26.61
CA GLN A 96 1.69 7.71 26.58
C GLN A 96 2.29 8.13 25.22
N SER A 97 2.72 7.18 24.40
CA SER A 97 3.50 7.49 23.20
C SER A 97 3.14 6.61 22.01
N LEU A 98 3.28 7.17 20.82
CA LEU A 98 3.36 6.41 19.58
C LEU A 98 4.84 6.16 19.24
N TRP A 99 5.10 5.06 18.56
CA TRP A 99 6.41 4.70 18.03
C TRP A 99 6.23 4.26 16.60
N PHE A 100 7.04 4.80 15.70
CA PHE A 100 6.93 4.46 14.28
C PHE A 100 8.25 4.60 13.56
N GLY A 101 8.32 3.98 12.38
CA GLY A 101 9.37 4.25 11.44
C GLY A 101 8.84 4.37 10.02
N THR A 102 9.71 4.84 9.14
CA THR A 102 9.34 5.24 7.78
C THR A 102 9.79 4.24 6.73
N GLY A 103 9.22 4.36 5.54
CA GLY A 103 9.79 3.81 4.31
C GLY A 103 10.09 4.95 3.35
N ALA A 104 11.27 4.91 2.73
CA ALA A 104 11.68 5.93 1.77
C ALA A 104 11.45 5.46 0.32
N ASN A 105 10.96 6.35 -0.54
CA ASN A 105 10.69 6.13 -1.96
C ASN A 105 9.98 4.80 -2.24
N VAL A 106 9.02 4.41 -1.39
CA VAL A 106 8.44 3.06 -1.42
C VAL A 106 7.70 2.79 -2.73
N ASN A 107 7.19 3.82 -3.41
CA ASN A 107 6.62 3.69 -4.76
C ASN A 107 7.67 3.19 -5.78
N CYS A 108 8.85 3.82 -5.79
CA CYS A 108 9.97 3.43 -6.66
C CYS A 108 10.48 2.03 -6.31
N LEU A 109 10.63 1.72 -5.02
CA LEU A 109 11.05 0.37 -4.58
C LEU A 109 10.02 -0.70 -4.94
N THR A 110 8.73 -0.39 -4.83
CA THR A 110 7.65 -1.34 -5.19
C THR A 110 7.64 -1.58 -6.69
N SER A 111 7.70 -0.52 -7.51
CA SER A 111 7.74 -0.61 -8.97
C SER A 111 9.00 -1.32 -9.47
N GLY A 112 10.18 -0.93 -8.96
CA GLY A 112 11.44 -1.54 -9.34
C GLY A 112 11.49 -3.04 -9.02
N ARG A 113 10.97 -3.44 -7.87
CA ARG A 113 10.96 -4.84 -7.44
C ARG A 113 9.87 -5.68 -8.12
N ASN A 114 8.62 -5.22 -8.10
CA ASN A 114 7.47 -6.02 -8.53
C ASN A 114 7.25 -5.99 -10.04
N LEU A 115 7.69 -4.92 -10.70
CA LEU A 115 7.49 -4.72 -12.14
C LEU A 115 8.82 -4.71 -12.90
N ARG A 116 9.96 -4.88 -12.20
CA ARG A 116 11.32 -4.84 -12.77
C ARG A 116 11.65 -3.51 -13.45
N ASN A 117 11.02 -2.41 -13.00
CA ASN A 117 11.31 -1.09 -13.56
C ASN A 117 12.71 -0.62 -13.18
N THR A 118 13.47 -0.19 -14.19
CA THR A 118 14.83 0.35 -14.04
C THR A 118 15.02 1.63 -14.84
N THR A 119 13.99 2.06 -15.58
CA THR A 119 14.05 3.27 -16.41
C THR A 119 13.65 4.46 -15.56
N PRO A 120 14.49 5.49 -15.42
CA PRO A 120 14.14 6.67 -14.65
C PRO A 120 12.83 7.29 -15.11
N ASN A 121 12.01 7.70 -14.15
CA ASN A 121 10.77 8.44 -14.38
C ASN A 121 10.80 9.72 -13.54
N VAL A 122 10.54 10.86 -14.16
CA VAL A 122 10.50 12.17 -13.52
C VAL A 122 9.34 12.98 -14.11
N ASN A 123 8.57 13.61 -13.22
CA ASN A 123 7.58 14.62 -13.54
C ASN A 123 7.63 15.73 -12.47
N ASP A 124 6.63 16.61 -12.46
CA ASP A 124 6.59 17.73 -11.49
C ASP A 124 6.31 17.27 -10.05
N ASP A 125 5.81 16.05 -9.84
CA ASP A 125 5.35 15.55 -8.55
C ASP A 125 6.37 14.60 -7.87
N TRP A 126 7.03 13.73 -8.65
CA TRP A 126 7.96 12.73 -8.13
C TRP A 126 9.08 12.38 -9.11
N VAL A 127 10.10 11.74 -8.56
CA VAL A 127 11.17 11.08 -9.32
C VAL A 127 11.47 9.70 -8.76
N CYS A 128 11.63 8.73 -9.68
CA CYS A 128 12.29 7.45 -9.45
C CYS A 128 13.53 7.39 -10.35
N GLU A 129 14.71 7.33 -9.73
CA GLU A 129 16.00 7.42 -10.43
C GLU A 129 16.58 6.03 -10.75
N TYR A 130 16.18 4.99 -10.00
CA TYR A 130 16.68 3.62 -10.15
C TYR A 130 18.23 3.56 -10.19
N GLY A 131 18.79 2.89 -11.20
CA GLY A 131 20.24 2.75 -11.39
C GLY A 131 20.97 4.08 -11.61
N GLU A 132 20.26 5.14 -11.98
CA GLU A 132 20.85 6.48 -12.15
C GLU A 132 21.01 7.25 -10.84
N SER A 133 20.42 6.76 -9.74
CA SER A 133 20.58 7.37 -8.43
C SER A 133 22.06 7.43 -8.00
N GLN A 134 22.42 8.47 -7.25
CA GLN A 134 23.77 8.56 -6.67
C GLN A 134 24.07 7.40 -5.71
N ILE A 135 23.03 6.85 -5.06
CA ILE A 135 23.18 5.69 -4.16
C ILE A 135 23.60 4.45 -4.95
N ALA A 136 22.92 4.13 -6.06
CA ALA A 136 23.31 3.02 -6.92
C ALA A 136 24.70 3.23 -7.54
N LYS A 137 25.01 4.45 -8.02
CA LYS A 137 26.34 4.78 -8.59
C LYS A 137 27.49 4.61 -7.59
N ARG A 138 27.25 4.87 -6.31
CA ARG A 138 28.24 4.68 -5.22
C ARG A 138 28.30 3.24 -4.71
N ASN A 139 27.27 2.43 -4.98
CA ASN A 139 27.21 1.04 -4.57
C ASN A 139 26.85 0.13 -5.76
N PRO A 140 27.83 -0.23 -6.61
CA PRO A 140 27.58 -1.00 -7.83
C PRO A 140 26.97 -2.40 -7.63
N THR A 141 26.95 -2.92 -6.40
CA THR A 141 26.31 -4.20 -6.07
C THR A 141 24.83 -4.06 -5.73
N LEU A 142 24.33 -2.84 -5.51
CA LEU A 142 22.91 -2.57 -5.34
C LEU A 142 22.21 -2.69 -6.70
N PRO A 143 21.21 -3.59 -6.86
CA PRO A 143 20.46 -3.69 -8.10
C PRO A 143 19.81 -2.35 -8.47
N ALA A 144 19.74 -2.05 -9.77
CA ALA A 144 19.09 -0.82 -10.27
C ALA A 144 17.65 -0.68 -9.76
N THR A 145 16.93 -1.80 -9.61
CA THR A 145 15.57 -1.87 -9.07
C THR A 145 15.43 -1.38 -7.61
N LEU A 146 16.55 -1.23 -6.90
CA LEU A 146 16.61 -0.74 -5.51
C LEU A 146 17.39 0.57 -5.37
N GLY A 147 17.77 1.22 -6.47
CA GLY A 147 18.64 2.41 -6.43
C GLY A 147 18.04 3.62 -5.68
N ASP A 148 16.71 3.74 -5.66
CA ASP A 148 16.01 4.79 -4.89
C ASP A 148 16.01 4.57 -3.38
N HIS A 149 16.62 3.50 -2.88
CA HIS A 149 16.74 3.22 -1.46
C HIS A 149 17.35 4.41 -0.68
N ARG A 150 16.74 4.73 0.46
CA ARG A 150 17.32 5.60 1.50
C ARG A 150 17.06 4.95 2.86
N PRO A 151 18.00 5.08 3.83
CA PRO A 151 17.77 4.57 5.18
C PRO A 151 16.48 5.15 5.79
N PRO A 152 15.68 4.34 6.51
CA PRO A 152 14.49 4.82 7.16
C PRO A 152 14.83 5.67 8.39
N ARG A 153 13.84 6.41 8.84
CA ARG A 153 13.86 7.20 10.06
C ARG A 153 12.96 6.58 11.11
N LEU A 154 13.31 6.82 12.37
CA LEU A 154 12.65 6.25 13.55
C LEU A 154 12.13 7.40 14.41
N TYR A 155 10.90 7.29 14.93
CA TYR A 155 10.26 8.36 15.67
C TYR A 155 9.50 7.85 16.89
N THR A 156 9.33 8.76 17.86
CA THR A 156 8.29 8.67 18.88
C THR A 156 7.49 9.96 18.92
N TYR A 157 6.20 9.85 19.20
CA TYR A 157 5.31 10.98 19.44
C TYR A 157 4.71 10.86 20.83
N ASP A 158 4.94 11.85 21.69
CA ASP A 158 4.38 11.90 23.03
C ASP A 158 2.94 12.46 22.97
N LYS A 159 1.96 11.63 23.34
CA LYS A 159 0.53 11.94 23.21
C LYS A 159 0.05 13.03 24.17
N ARG A 160 0.80 13.30 25.25
CA ARG A 160 0.44 14.31 26.26
C ARG A 160 0.96 15.69 25.90
N SER A 161 2.22 15.77 25.50
CA SER A 161 2.90 17.02 25.14
C SER A 161 2.74 17.39 23.68
N GLY A 162 2.30 16.46 22.83
CA GLY A 162 2.21 16.67 21.38
C GLY A 162 3.58 16.71 20.69
N ARG A 163 4.63 16.21 21.36
CA ARG A 163 6.00 16.34 20.86
C ARG A 163 6.41 15.13 20.03
N LEU A 164 6.69 15.38 18.76
CA LEU A 164 7.39 14.44 17.88
C LEU A 164 8.91 14.48 18.16
N THR A 165 9.56 13.33 18.26
CA THR A 165 11.00 13.19 18.48
C THR A 165 11.57 12.14 17.53
N GLU A 166 12.54 12.54 16.70
CA GLU A 166 13.31 11.61 15.87
C GLU A 166 14.33 10.83 16.74
N LYS A 167 14.45 9.54 16.48
CA LYS A 167 15.27 8.55 17.21
C LYS A 167 16.39 7.94 16.35
N THR A 168 16.47 8.33 15.08
CA THR A 168 17.44 7.83 14.09
C THR A 168 18.89 7.95 14.57
N GLU A 169 19.27 9.10 15.14
CA GLU A 169 20.65 9.34 15.60
C GLU A 169 21.04 8.50 16.83
N ALA A 170 20.07 8.08 17.64
CA ALA A 170 20.35 7.17 18.75
C ALA A 170 20.85 5.80 18.27
N VAL A 171 20.40 5.35 17.09
CA VAL A 171 20.87 4.10 16.47
C VAL A 171 22.22 4.31 15.79
N LYS A 172 22.37 5.38 14.99
CA LYS A 172 23.61 5.67 14.27
C LYS A 172 24.79 5.92 15.22
N GLY A 173 24.54 6.60 16.34
CA GLY A 173 25.55 6.93 17.34
C GLY A 173 25.89 5.78 18.30
N ALA A 174 25.12 4.68 18.31
CA ALA A 174 25.34 3.57 19.24
C ALA A 174 26.56 2.72 18.85
N SER A 175 26.65 2.30 17.59
CA SER A 175 27.82 1.60 17.04
C SER A 175 27.79 1.61 15.51
N THR A 176 28.94 1.36 14.87
CA THR A 176 29.03 1.17 13.41
C THR A 176 28.14 0.02 12.94
N THR A 177 27.99 -1.04 13.73
CA THR A 177 27.14 -2.18 13.39
C THR A 177 25.66 -1.80 13.38
N ASP A 178 25.20 -1.04 14.38
CA ASP A 178 23.81 -0.55 14.44
C ASP A 178 23.51 0.43 13.30
N ALA A 179 24.45 1.34 13.03
CA ALA A 179 24.37 2.27 11.90
C ALA A 179 24.25 1.52 10.56
N ASN A 180 25.07 0.49 10.36
CA ASN A 180 25.06 -0.33 9.14
C ASN A 180 23.75 -1.13 9.00
N ARG A 181 23.18 -1.64 10.10
CA ARG A 181 21.87 -2.29 10.06
C ARG A 181 20.79 -1.31 9.65
N LEU A 182 20.78 -0.10 10.20
CA LEU A 182 19.81 0.92 9.80
C LEU A 182 19.98 1.33 8.34
N SER A 183 21.23 1.50 7.85
CA SER A 183 21.49 1.89 6.46
C SER A 183 21.09 0.83 5.45
N THR A 184 21.12 -0.44 5.86
CA THR A 184 20.73 -1.60 5.03
C THR A 184 19.29 -2.05 5.23
N THR A 185 18.49 -1.36 6.05
CA THR A 185 17.04 -1.61 6.16
C THR A 185 16.31 -0.87 5.06
N ALA A 186 15.55 -1.57 4.20
CA ALA A 186 14.77 -0.96 3.11
C ALA A 186 13.65 -0.04 3.63
N GLY A 187 13.10 -0.33 4.80
CA GLY A 187 12.23 0.56 5.55
C GLY A 187 11.58 -0.14 6.74
N ILE A 188 11.05 0.63 7.69
CA ILE A 188 10.45 0.11 8.93
C ILE A 188 9.00 -0.26 8.67
N ARG A 189 8.81 -1.47 8.16
CA ARG A 189 7.50 -1.99 7.76
C ARG A 189 6.66 -2.48 8.94
N ALA A 190 7.30 -2.76 10.08
CA ALA A 190 6.69 -3.37 11.25
C ALA A 190 7.06 -2.67 12.55
N ALA A 191 6.11 -2.63 13.48
CA ALA A 191 6.32 -2.12 14.82
C ALA A 191 5.44 -2.82 15.84
N GLY A 192 5.94 -3.01 17.06
CA GLY A 192 5.21 -3.63 18.16
C GLY A 192 5.76 -3.20 19.50
N THR A 193 4.91 -3.09 20.52
CA THR A 193 5.35 -2.80 21.90
C THR A 193 4.89 -3.89 22.85
N HIS A 194 5.77 -4.32 23.75
CA HIS A 194 5.38 -5.18 24.87
C HIS A 194 6.36 -5.06 26.04
N GLN A 195 5.86 -5.14 27.27
CA GLN A 195 6.66 -5.16 28.52
C GLN A 195 7.75 -4.07 28.61
N GLY A 196 7.48 -2.90 28.04
CA GLY A 196 8.36 -1.74 28.06
C GLY A 196 9.44 -1.71 26.97
N VAL A 197 9.33 -2.57 25.95
CA VAL A 197 10.14 -2.53 24.75
C VAL A 197 9.26 -2.13 23.56
N ALA A 198 9.75 -1.20 22.73
CA ALA A 198 9.22 -0.94 21.39
C ALA A 198 10.18 -1.52 20.36
N PHE A 199 9.66 -2.39 19.49
CA PHE A 199 10.33 -2.90 18.31
C PHE A 199 9.93 -2.08 17.10
N LEU A 200 10.92 -1.68 16.32
CA LEU A 200 10.79 -1.12 14.98
C LEU A 200 11.61 -2.00 14.05
N GLY A 201 11.05 -2.49 12.96
CA GLY A 201 11.75 -3.43 12.10
C GLY A 201 11.23 -3.49 10.67
N GLY A 202 12.03 -4.10 9.81
CA GLY A 202 11.66 -4.28 8.41
C GLY A 202 12.69 -5.06 7.60
N PRO A 203 12.39 -5.30 6.32
CA PRO A 203 13.30 -5.97 5.39
C PRO A 203 14.65 -5.27 5.34
N ALA A 204 15.73 -6.04 5.36
CA ALA A 204 17.02 -5.58 4.89
C ALA A 204 17.02 -5.55 3.35
N LEU A 205 18.02 -4.91 2.74
CA LEU A 205 18.21 -4.93 1.28
C LEU A 205 18.53 -6.34 0.74
N GLY A 206 18.88 -7.29 1.61
CA GLY A 206 19.08 -8.69 1.28
C GLY A 206 17.89 -9.58 1.66
N GLU A 207 18.19 -10.81 2.09
CA GLU A 207 17.17 -11.84 2.40
C GLU A 207 16.83 -11.93 3.89
N SER A 208 17.10 -10.86 4.65
CA SER A 208 16.99 -10.83 6.11
C SER A 208 16.11 -9.68 6.60
N ILE A 209 15.80 -9.63 7.89
CA ILE A 209 15.15 -8.50 8.56
C ILE A 209 16.08 -7.91 9.60
N ASN A 210 15.99 -6.59 9.77
CA ASN A 210 16.63 -5.87 10.86
C ASN A 210 15.56 -5.42 11.86
N LEU A 211 15.83 -5.62 13.15
CA LEU A 211 14.99 -5.13 14.25
C LEU A 211 15.78 -4.18 15.14
N PHE A 212 15.12 -3.12 15.61
CA PHE A 212 15.64 -2.11 16.51
C PHE A 212 14.74 -2.06 17.75
N ALA A 213 15.33 -2.08 18.94
CA ALA A 213 14.59 -2.07 20.20
C ALA A 213 14.83 -0.77 20.97
N PHE A 214 13.78 -0.25 21.61
CA PHE A 214 13.82 0.94 22.45
C PHE A 214 13.11 0.67 23.77
N ASP A 215 13.62 1.23 24.88
CA ASP A 215 12.88 1.24 26.15
C ASP A 215 11.78 2.30 26.07
N THR A 216 10.53 1.90 26.33
CA THR A 216 9.40 2.81 26.13
C THR A 216 9.20 3.84 27.24
N GLY A 217 9.86 3.66 28.39
CA GLY A 217 9.77 4.60 29.51
C GLY A 217 10.81 5.72 29.43
N THR A 218 12.04 5.38 29.05
CA THR A 218 13.18 6.31 28.94
C THR A 218 13.39 6.81 27.52
N GLY A 219 12.92 6.04 26.53
CA GLY A 219 13.16 6.27 25.12
C GLY A 219 14.59 5.97 24.66
N ALA A 220 15.37 5.25 25.48
CA ALA A 220 16.73 4.82 25.17
C ALA A 220 16.74 3.69 24.12
N PHE A 221 17.75 3.71 23.25
CA PHE A 221 18.01 2.60 22.34
C PHE A 221 18.58 1.40 23.11
N LEU A 222 17.99 0.23 22.92
CA LEU A 222 18.37 -1.01 23.60
C LEU A 222 19.28 -1.91 22.74
N GLY A 223 19.39 -1.62 21.44
CA GLY A 223 20.21 -2.37 20.49
C GLY A 223 19.47 -2.71 19.21
N SER A 224 20.15 -3.41 18.31
CA SER A 224 19.58 -3.97 17.09
C SER A 224 20.07 -5.38 16.80
N VAL A 225 19.30 -6.13 16.01
CA VAL A 225 19.65 -7.48 15.54
C VAL A 225 19.30 -7.65 14.07
N ASN A 226 20.05 -8.51 13.38
CA ASN A 226 19.66 -9.04 12.08
C ASN A 226 19.16 -10.47 12.28
N LEU A 227 18.01 -10.81 11.69
CA LEU A 227 17.49 -12.17 11.69
C LEU A 227 17.60 -12.73 10.27
N PRO A 228 18.63 -13.55 9.97
CA PRO A 228 18.98 -13.91 8.60
C PRO A 228 18.00 -14.88 7.93
N ALA A 229 17.18 -15.59 8.72
CA ALA A 229 16.22 -16.56 8.19
C ALA A 229 14.99 -15.90 7.53
N TYR A 230 14.71 -14.64 7.87
CA TYR A 230 13.44 -14.00 7.52
C TYR A 230 13.71 -12.78 6.65
N GLY A 231 13.18 -12.71 5.43
CA GLY A 231 13.41 -11.57 4.52
C GLY A 231 12.32 -10.49 4.56
N ASN A 232 11.22 -10.71 5.28
CA ASN A 232 10.13 -9.75 5.35
C ASN A 232 9.39 -9.84 6.67
N ILE A 233 8.86 -8.70 7.13
CA ILE A 233 8.08 -8.57 8.36
C ILE A 233 7.10 -7.43 8.16
N ARG A 234 5.89 -7.55 8.70
CA ARG A 234 4.89 -6.48 8.58
C ARG A 234 4.27 -6.10 9.91
N HIS A 235 3.69 -7.02 10.66
CA HIS A 235 2.81 -6.63 11.78
C HIS A 235 3.14 -7.43 13.04
N PHE A 236 2.91 -6.78 14.19
CA PHE A 236 2.95 -7.40 15.51
C PHE A 236 1.55 -7.39 16.13
N VAL A 237 1.28 -8.38 16.98
CA VAL A 237 0.07 -8.42 17.80
C VAL A 237 0.40 -8.90 19.21
N VAL A 238 -0.21 -8.29 20.23
CA VAL A 238 -0.17 -8.82 21.60
C VAL A 238 -1.39 -9.70 21.80
N ALA A 239 -1.16 -10.94 22.20
CA ALA A 239 -2.21 -11.92 22.45
C ALA A 239 -1.87 -12.75 23.69
N ASP A 240 -2.84 -12.90 24.59
CA ASP A 240 -2.68 -13.63 25.85
C ASP A 240 -1.35 -13.32 26.61
N GLY A 241 -1.03 -12.02 26.72
CA GLY A 241 0.15 -11.55 27.46
C GLY A 241 1.50 -11.79 26.78
N ALA A 242 1.53 -12.25 25.53
CA ALA A 242 2.74 -12.39 24.72
C ALA A 242 2.66 -11.55 23.43
N LEU A 243 3.82 -11.16 22.90
CA LEU A 243 3.95 -10.43 21.63
C LEU A 243 4.29 -11.42 20.51
N TYR A 244 3.62 -11.29 19.37
CA TYR A 244 3.84 -12.11 18.19
C TYR A 244 4.15 -11.24 16.97
N ALA A 245 4.94 -11.76 16.04
CA ALA A 245 5.28 -11.13 14.78
C ALA A 245 5.10 -12.09 13.61
N GLY A 246 4.41 -11.67 12.55
CA GLY A 246 4.38 -12.41 11.30
C GLY A 246 5.60 -12.07 10.44
N VAL A 247 6.31 -13.10 9.98
CA VAL A 247 7.50 -12.98 9.14
C VAL A 247 7.40 -13.87 7.90
N GLY A 248 8.10 -13.47 6.84
CA GLY A 248 8.33 -14.29 5.67
C GLY A 248 9.75 -14.86 5.66
N VAL A 249 9.90 -16.11 5.24
CA VAL A 249 11.18 -16.83 5.17
C VAL A 249 11.86 -16.66 3.81
N GLY A 250 13.19 -16.54 3.83
CA GLY A 250 14.01 -16.39 2.62
C GLY A 250 13.84 -15.02 1.97
N ALA A 251 14.38 -14.88 0.75
CA ALA A 251 14.38 -13.64 -0.01
C ALA A 251 13.00 -12.97 -0.01
N ASN A 252 12.88 -11.89 0.78
CA ASN A 252 11.68 -11.07 0.88
C ASN A 252 10.40 -11.82 1.28
N GLY A 253 10.59 -12.93 1.98
CA GLY A 253 9.50 -13.79 2.44
C GLY A 253 9.02 -14.80 1.40
N GLY A 254 9.84 -15.05 0.38
CA GLY A 254 9.46 -15.85 -0.77
C GLY A 254 9.11 -17.30 -0.52
N ASN A 255 9.70 -17.90 0.50
CA ASN A 255 9.67 -19.35 0.60
C ASN A 255 8.44 -19.86 1.35
N ARG A 256 8.04 -19.17 2.41
CA ARG A 256 6.94 -19.53 3.33
C ARG A 256 6.75 -18.45 4.41
N GLY A 257 5.80 -18.62 5.32
CA GLY A 257 5.58 -17.73 6.46
C GLY A 257 5.83 -18.39 7.82
N HIS A 258 6.28 -17.59 8.79
CA HIS A 258 6.31 -17.98 10.20
C HIS A 258 5.59 -16.93 11.06
N VAL A 259 5.15 -17.36 12.23
CA VAL A 259 4.79 -16.46 13.34
C VAL A 259 5.81 -16.68 14.44
N LEU A 260 6.43 -15.59 14.90
CA LEU A 260 7.41 -15.59 15.97
C LEU A 260 6.75 -15.11 17.26
N ARG A 261 6.91 -15.85 18.36
CA ARG A 261 6.59 -15.39 19.70
C ARG A 261 7.82 -14.77 20.34
N TRP A 262 7.68 -13.57 20.90
CA TRP A 262 8.72 -12.93 21.69
C TRP A 262 8.85 -13.57 23.07
N THR A 263 10.07 -13.94 23.43
CA THR A 263 10.45 -14.52 24.74
C THR A 263 11.53 -13.70 25.44
N GLY A 264 11.86 -12.54 24.89
CA GLY A 264 12.90 -11.65 25.42
C GLY A 264 12.47 -10.82 26.61
N SER A 265 13.35 -9.89 26.96
CA SER A 265 13.17 -8.90 28.03
C SER A 265 13.79 -7.56 27.63
N ARG A 266 13.70 -6.53 28.47
CA ARG A 266 14.37 -5.26 28.19
C ARG A 266 15.90 -5.38 28.11
N SER A 267 16.49 -6.27 28.89
CA SER A 267 17.95 -6.51 28.89
C SER A 267 18.40 -7.50 27.81
N ASN A 268 17.48 -8.29 27.25
CA ASN A 268 17.72 -9.18 26.13
C ASN A 268 16.52 -9.13 25.15
N PRO A 269 16.39 -8.06 24.36
CA PRO A 269 15.16 -7.80 23.61
C PRO A 269 14.98 -8.71 22.39
N PHE A 270 16.00 -9.44 21.94
CA PHE A 270 15.98 -10.12 20.64
C PHE A 270 15.77 -11.63 20.69
N SER A 271 15.11 -12.13 21.74
CA SER A 271 14.75 -13.55 21.86
C SER A 271 13.35 -13.81 21.29
N PHE A 272 13.28 -14.70 20.29
CA PHE A 272 12.05 -15.11 19.62
C PHE A 272 12.07 -16.63 19.40
N VAL A 273 10.89 -17.24 19.39
CA VAL A 273 10.69 -18.65 19.02
C VAL A 273 9.60 -18.77 17.97
N GLU A 274 9.74 -19.71 17.05
CA GLU A 274 8.74 -19.98 16.01
C GLU A 274 7.54 -20.70 16.63
N VAL A 275 6.32 -20.25 16.27
CA VAL A 275 5.05 -20.80 16.76
C VAL A 275 4.00 -20.99 15.65
N ALA A 276 4.41 -20.80 14.39
CA ALA A 276 3.63 -21.13 13.20
C ALA A 276 4.56 -21.42 12.02
N ASN A 277 4.19 -22.37 11.19
CA ASN A 277 4.81 -22.70 9.90
C ASN A 277 3.70 -22.69 8.83
N LEU A 278 3.65 -21.64 8.02
CA LEU A 278 2.59 -21.38 7.05
C LEU A 278 3.15 -21.52 5.63
N PRO A 279 2.39 -22.06 4.66
CA PRO A 279 2.88 -22.23 3.29
C PRO A 279 3.07 -20.91 2.52
N ALA A 280 2.64 -19.79 3.08
CA ALA A 280 2.65 -18.48 2.45
C ALA A 280 3.09 -17.42 3.48
N GLN A 281 3.71 -16.33 3.04
CA GLN A 281 4.26 -15.30 3.92
C GLN A 281 3.18 -14.73 4.84
N ALA A 282 3.44 -14.64 6.15
CA ALA A 282 2.55 -13.94 7.09
C ALA A 282 2.55 -12.41 6.85
N ALA A 283 1.36 -11.82 6.73
CA ALA A 283 1.18 -10.42 6.34
C ALA A 283 0.53 -9.55 7.44
N ASP A 284 -0.71 -9.80 7.85
CA ASP A 284 -1.34 -9.12 8.99
C ASP A 284 -1.77 -10.16 10.05
N LEU A 285 -1.88 -9.73 11.31
CA LEU A 285 -2.25 -10.57 12.43
C LEU A 285 -3.25 -9.85 13.33
N THR A 286 -4.27 -10.58 13.78
CA THR A 286 -5.20 -10.10 14.82
C THR A 286 -5.58 -11.23 15.76
N VAL A 287 -6.09 -10.89 16.94
CA VAL A 287 -6.77 -11.84 17.81
C VAL A 287 -8.26 -11.86 17.46
N HIS A 288 -8.84 -13.06 17.38
CA HIS A 288 -10.28 -13.29 17.25
C HIS A 288 -10.63 -14.61 17.95
N ASP A 289 -11.70 -14.63 18.74
CA ASP A 289 -12.22 -15.84 19.42
C ASP A 289 -11.16 -16.67 20.16
N GLY A 290 -10.24 -15.98 20.85
CA GLY A 290 -9.18 -16.61 21.64
C GLY A 290 -8.08 -17.29 20.82
N ARG A 291 -7.94 -16.91 19.54
CA ARG A 291 -6.92 -17.40 18.60
C ARG A 291 -6.24 -16.23 17.90
N ILE A 292 -5.06 -16.46 17.35
CA ILE A 292 -4.43 -15.54 16.39
C ILE A 292 -4.84 -15.96 15.00
N PHE A 293 -5.27 -14.99 14.20
CA PHE A 293 -5.51 -15.14 12.77
C PHE A 293 -4.43 -14.40 11.99
N VAL A 294 -4.05 -14.96 10.85
CA VAL A 294 -3.02 -14.43 9.96
C VAL A 294 -3.56 -14.35 8.54
N THR A 295 -3.43 -13.21 7.89
CA THR A 295 -3.54 -13.12 6.43
C THR A 295 -2.18 -13.40 5.80
N THR A 296 -2.14 -14.08 4.65
CA THR A 296 -0.89 -14.40 3.96
C THR A 296 -0.77 -13.79 2.58
N TRP A 297 0.45 -13.69 2.06
CA TRP A 297 0.76 -13.36 0.67
C TRP A 297 1.42 -14.55 -0.01
N THR A 298 1.16 -14.71 -1.31
CA THR A 298 1.92 -15.64 -2.15
C THR A 298 3.41 -15.34 -2.04
N GLY A 299 4.21 -16.40 -1.93
CA GLY A 299 5.66 -16.31 -1.86
C GLY A 299 6.26 -15.56 -3.07
N SER A 300 7.10 -14.57 -2.76
CA SER A 300 8.09 -13.85 -3.59
C SER A 300 7.56 -13.19 -4.86
N ASP A 301 7.60 -11.85 -4.83
CA ASP A 301 7.31 -10.96 -5.96
C ASP A 301 8.23 -11.23 -7.17
N ASP A 302 9.40 -11.82 -6.94
CA ASP A 302 10.37 -12.21 -7.97
C ASP A 302 9.99 -13.55 -8.64
N ASP A 303 9.36 -14.48 -7.89
CA ASP A 303 8.96 -15.81 -8.36
C ASP A 303 7.74 -15.77 -9.27
N ALA A 304 6.78 -14.87 -9.08
CA ALA A 304 5.61 -14.82 -9.98
C ALA A 304 5.99 -14.44 -11.42
N LEU A 305 7.00 -13.57 -11.61
CA LEU A 305 7.54 -13.22 -12.92
C LEU A 305 8.63 -14.19 -13.39
N ALA A 306 9.41 -14.78 -12.47
CA ALA A 306 10.42 -15.78 -12.82
C ALA A 306 9.80 -17.14 -13.18
N ALA A 307 8.72 -17.56 -12.52
CA ALA A 307 7.97 -18.78 -12.79
C ALA A 307 7.01 -18.66 -14.00
N ALA A 308 6.77 -17.44 -14.49
CA ALA A 308 6.03 -17.21 -15.73
C ALA A 308 6.88 -17.45 -16.99
N VAL A 309 8.17 -17.79 -16.85
CA VAL A 309 9.03 -18.22 -17.98
C VAL A 309 8.66 -19.66 -18.37
N PRO A 310 8.31 -19.93 -19.65
CA PRO A 310 8.00 -21.29 -20.09
C PRO A 310 9.19 -22.24 -19.85
N GLY A 311 8.96 -23.33 -19.13
CA GLY A 311 9.95 -24.39 -18.90
C GLY A 311 10.75 -24.29 -17.59
N THR A 312 10.44 -23.35 -16.70
CA THR A 312 11.05 -23.29 -15.36
C THR A 312 10.05 -23.71 -14.28
N THR A 313 10.20 -24.95 -13.83
CA THR A 313 9.55 -25.65 -12.70
C THR A 313 8.17 -26.27 -12.95
N ASP A 314 8.14 -27.61 -12.95
CA ASP A 314 6.95 -28.47 -12.85
C ASP A 314 6.39 -28.54 -11.40
N GLU A 315 7.00 -27.82 -10.45
CA GLU A 315 6.56 -27.77 -9.06
C GLU A 315 5.47 -26.69 -8.91
N PRO A 316 4.28 -27.03 -8.41
CA PRO A 316 3.28 -26.01 -8.09
C PRO A 316 3.87 -25.07 -7.04
N LEU A 317 4.02 -23.77 -7.38
CA LEU A 317 4.23 -22.72 -6.39
C LEU A 317 3.20 -22.92 -5.27
N SER A 318 3.68 -23.27 -4.08
CA SER A 318 2.80 -23.59 -2.95
C SER A 318 2.26 -22.31 -2.32
N GLY A 319 0.96 -22.29 -2.03
CA GLY A 319 0.28 -21.30 -1.20
C GLY A 319 -0.17 -20.03 -1.93
N VAL A 320 -1.42 -20.02 -2.41
CA VAL A 320 -2.13 -18.74 -2.65
C VAL A 320 -2.39 -18.01 -1.34
N ALA A 321 -2.66 -16.70 -1.43
CA ALA A 321 -2.99 -15.89 -0.28
C ALA A 321 -4.24 -16.43 0.44
N GLY A 322 -4.24 -16.42 1.78
CA GLY A 322 -5.30 -17.04 2.57
C GLY A 322 -5.36 -16.53 4.00
N VAL A 323 -6.37 -16.98 4.73
CA VAL A 323 -6.55 -16.69 6.16
C VAL A 323 -6.27 -17.96 6.95
N TRP A 324 -5.35 -17.87 7.89
CA TRP A 324 -4.88 -18.96 8.75
C TRP A 324 -5.24 -18.70 10.20
N MET A 325 -5.62 -19.74 10.92
CA MET A 325 -6.09 -19.71 12.30
C MET A 325 -5.21 -20.58 13.18
N SER A 326 -4.71 -20.02 14.29
CA SER A 326 -3.89 -20.74 15.27
C SER A 326 -4.71 -21.72 16.12
N PRO A 327 -4.07 -22.64 16.86
CA PRO A 327 -4.63 -23.26 18.06
C PRO A 327 -5.18 -22.24 19.07
N LYS A 328 -6.02 -22.68 20.03
CA LYS A 328 -6.56 -21.74 21.03
C LYS A 328 -5.43 -21.31 21.94
N LEU A 329 -5.34 -20.01 22.20
CA LEU A 329 -4.32 -19.45 23.08
C LEU A 329 -4.45 -19.93 24.53
N SER A 330 -5.63 -20.41 24.91
CA SER A 330 -5.93 -20.95 26.23
C SER A 330 -5.70 -22.46 26.38
N GLN A 331 -5.24 -23.14 25.33
CA GLN A 331 -4.98 -24.59 25.38
C GLN A 331 -3.52 -24.83 25.76
N GLY A 332 -3.29 -25.42 26.94
CA GLY A 332 -1.96 -25.75 27.42
C GLY A 332 -1.28 -24.57 28.12
N GLU A 333 -0.03 -24.30 27.75
CA GLU A 333 0.70 -23.13 28.26
C GLU A 333 0.08 -21.82 27.78
N ARG A 334 0.35 -20.72 28.48
CA ARG A 334 -0.17 -19.40 28.12
C ARG A 334 0.38 -18.94 26.76
N GLY A 335 -0.50 -18.71 25.80
CA GLY A 335 -0.15 -18.34 24.43
C GLY A 335 0.40 -19.51 23.60
N LEU A 336 0.84 -19.24 22.36
CA LEU A 336 1.36 -20.28 21.48
C LEU A 336 2.80 -20.67 21.85
N THR A 337 3.14 -21.93 21.62
CA THR A 337 4.45 -22.54 21.87
C THR A 337 5.02 -23.11 20.57
N PRO A 338 6.30 -23.52 20.54
CA PRO A 338 6.85 -24.21 19.38
C PRO A 338 6.10 -25.50 18.99
N ALA A 339 5.41 -26.15 19.93
CA ALA A 339 4.58 -27.32 19.64
C ALA A 339 3.33 -26.99 18.79
N ASP A 340 2.95 -25.72 18.69
CA ASP A 340 1.81 -25.26 17.90
C ASP A 340 2.17 -24.97 16.43
N ALA A 341 3.46 -25.01 16.08
CA ALA A 341 3.95 -24.50 14.80
C ALA A 341 3.25 -25.10 13.58
N ASP A 342 3.00 -26.41 13.58
CA ASP A 342 2.38 -27.13 12.47
C ASP A 342 0.85 -27.34 12.66
N ASN A 343 0.24 -26.76 13.71
CA ASN A 343 -1.16 -26.96 14.07
C ASN A 343 -2.08 -25.79 13.65
N TRP A 344 -1.66 -25.01 12.66
CA TRP A 344 -2.45 -23.92 12.09
C TRP A 344 -3.38 -24.42 10.99
N THR A 345 -4.60 -23.89 10.95
CA THR A 345 -5.62 -24.30 9.98
C THR A 345 -5.92 -23.17 8.99
N GLN A 346 -5.89 -23.44 7.70
CA GLN A 346 -6.40 -22.52 6.69
C GLN A 346 -7.93 -22.51 6.74
N VAL A 347 -8.52 -21.34 6.94
CA VAL A 347 -9.98 -21.18 7.06
C VAL A 347 -10.61 -20.45 5.88
N TRP A 348 -9.78 -19.84 5.03
CA TRP A 348 -10.18 -19.23 3.76
C TRP A 348 -8.98 -19.15 2.80
N SER A 349 -9.24 -19.22 1.50
CA SER A 349 -8.24 -19.16 0.43
C SER A 349 -8.74 -18.31 -0.73
N VAL A 350 -7.82 -17.61 -1.41
CA VAL A 350 -8.12 -16.87 -2.66
C VAL A 350 -8.66 -17.80 -3.75
N ASP A 351 -8.22 -19.06 -3.82
CA ASP A 351 -8.72 -20.04 -4.80
C ASP A 351 -10.24 -20.29 -4.66
N GLY A 352 -10.82 -19.99 -3.49
CA GLY A 352 -12.25 -20.08 -3.28
C GLY A 352 -13.03 -18.88 -3.86
N TYR A 353 -12.35 -17.83 -4.35
CA TYR A 353 -12.95 -16.59 -4.83
C TYR A 353 -12.46 -16.17 -6.23
N GLU A 354 -11.16 -16.24 -6.51
CA GLU A 354 -10.58 -15.87 -7.80
C GLU A 354 -10.59 -17.07 -8.77
N PRO A 355 -11.39 -17.03 -9.84
CA PRO A 355 -11.49 -18.13 -10.79
C PRO A 355 -10.28 -18.24 -11.73
N ASP A 356 -9.49 -17.17 -11.91
CA ASP A 356 -8.29 -17.21 -12.76
C ASP A 356 -7.04 -17.64 -11.98
N PRO A 357 -6.43 -18.79 -12.28
CA PRO A 357 -5.32 -19.33 -11.50
C PRO A 357 -4.02 -18.52 -11.62
N VAL A 358 -3.85 -17.70 -12.67
CA VAL A 358 -2.68 -16.83 -12.82
C VAL A 358 -2.87 -15.57 -11.98
N VAL A 359 -4.05 -14.95 -12.06
CA VAL A 359 -4.39 -13.76 -11.28
C VAL A 359 -4.43 -14.10 -9.78
N ALA A 360 -4.97 -15.26 -9.38
CA ALA A 360 -5.00 -15.73 -7.99
C ALA A 360 -3.61 -15.75 -7.33
N ARG A 361 -2.57 -16.11 -8.09
CA ARG A 361 -1.17 -16.15 -7.61
C ARG A 361 -0.56 -14.77 -7.37
N THR A 362 -1.19 -13.71 -7.87
CA THR A 362 -0.74 -12.33 -7.67
C THR A 362 -1.45 -11.63 -6.52
N TYR A 363 -2.46 -12.28 -5.91
CA TYR A 363 -3.18 -11.72 -4.77
C TYR A 363 -2.28 -11.63 -3.54
N ALA A 364 -2.46 -10.53 -2.83
CA ALA A 364 -2.10 -10.40 -1.44
C ALA A 364 -3.39 -10.20 -0.61
N LEU A 365 -3.31 -10.46 0.69
CA LEU A 365 -4.34 -10.08 1.65
C LEU A 365 -3.85 -8.95 2.56
N GLY A 366 -4.77 -8.08 2.94
CA GLY A 366 -4.49 -6.84 3.64
C GLY A 366 -5.01 -6.81 5.06
N GLY A 367 -5.50 -5.63 5.45
CA GLY A 367 -5.99 -5.30 6.78
C GLY A 367 -6.89 -6.39 7.34
N LEU A 368 -6.66 -6.72 8.61
CA LEU A 368 -7.30 -7.80 9.34
C LEU A 368 -7.74 -7.27 10.71
N ALA A 369 -9.01 -7.47 11.08
CA ALA A 369 -9.52 -7.03 12.38
C ALA A 369 -10.65 -7.93 12.89
N SER A 370 -10.75 -8.09 14.22
CA SER A 370 -11.95 -8.63 14.85
C SER A 370 -12.89 -7.51 15.24
N TYR A 371 -14.15 -7.63 14.84
CA TYR A 371 -15.18 -6.62 15.10
C TYR A 371 -16.54 -7.29 15.31
N ASN A 372 -17.15 -7.06 16.49
CA ASN A 372 -18.51 -7.50 16.83
C ASN A 372 -18.80 -8.98 16.48
N GLY A 373 -17.89 -9.87 16.88
CA GLY A 373 -18.02 -11.32 16.70
C GLY A 373 -17.72 -11.84 15.29
N TYR A 374 -17.19 -10.98 14.41
CA TYR A 374 -16.68 -11.37 13.10
C TYR A 374 -15.19 -11.03 12.96
N LEU A 375 -14.48 -11.83 12.18
CA LEU A 375 -13.20 -11.48 11.61
C LEU A 375 -13.43 -10.80 10.25
N TYR A 376 -12.79 -9.67 10.00
CA TYR A 376 -12.82 -8.94 8.73
C TYR A 376 -11.45 -8.97 8.09
N TRP A 377 -11.41 -9.15 6.77
CA TRP A 377 -10.18 -9.02 5.98
C TRP A 377 -10.48 -8.45 4.60
N GLY A 378 -9.48 -7.87 3.96
CA GLY A 378 -9.58 -7.42 2.57
C GLY A 378 -8.44 -7.91 1.70
N THR A 379 -8.61 -7.79 0.38
CA THR A 379 -7.58 -8.15 -0.60
C THR A 379 -6.64 -6.97 -0.89
N MET A 380 -5.54 -7.29 -1.55
CA MET A 380 -4.52 -6.37 -2.02
C MET A 380 -4.03 -6.78 -3.42
N HIS A 381 -3.97 -5.83 -4.34
CA HIS A 381 -3.59 -6.01 -5.73
C HIS A 381 -2.50 -5.01 -6.11
N VAL A 382 -1.27 -5.51 -6.35
CA VAL A 382 -0.18 -4.65 -6.80
C VAL A 382 -0.55 -4.13 -8.18
N PRO A 383 -0.57 -2.80 -8.42
CA PRO A 383 -0.97 -2.27 -9.71
C PRO A 383 -0.16 -2.91 -10.83
N MET A 384 -0.86 -3.33 -11.88
CA MET A 384 -0.28 -3.98 -13.07
C MET A 384 0.43 -5.33 -12.88
N LYS A 385 0.64 -5.83 -11.65
CA LYS A 385 1.38 -7.09 -11.42
C LYS A 385 0.69 -8.29 -12.09
N ALA A 386 -0.63 -8.41 -11.92
CA ALA A 386 -1.42 -9.47 -12.54
C ALA A 386 -1.31 -9.45 -14.07
N THR A 387 -1.34 -8.26 -14.68
CA THR A 387 -1.15 -8.09 -16.13
C THR A 387 0.23 -8.55 -16.58
N THR A 388 1.29 -8.12 -15.89
CA THR A 388 2.67 -8.49 -16.25
C THR A 388 2.88 -10.00 -16.16
N VAL A 389 2.40 -10.63 -15.08
CA VAL A 389 2.49 -12.09 -14.92
C VAL A 389 1.65 -12.82 -15.97
N HIS A 390 0.43 -12.35 -16.24
CA HIS A 390 -0.45 -12.99 -17.22
C HIS A 390 0.11 -12.87 -18.65
N ILE A 391 0.64 -11.72 -19.06
CA ILE A 391 1.24 -11.55 -20.39
C ILE A 391 2.50 -12.40 -20.55
N ALA A 392 3.28 -12.59 -19.47
CA ALA A 392 4.42 -13.50 -19.50
C ALA A 392 3.99 -14.96 -19.66
N THR A 393 2.96 -15.39 -18.94
CA THR A 393 2.42 -16.78 -19.00
C THR A 393 1.68 -17.06 -20.30
N TYR A 394 0.85 -16.12 -20.77
CA TYR A 394 0.03 -16.22 -21.97
C TYR A 394 0.24 -14.98 -22.86
N PRO A 395 1.31 -14.98 -23.68
CA PRO A 395 1.61 -13.87 -24.57
C PRO A 395 0.44 -13.57 -25.53
N PRO A 396 -0.07 -12.33 -25.57
CA PRO A 396 -1.20 -11.99 -26.41
C PRO A 396 -0.83 -12.04 -27.90
N ALA A 397 -1.66 -12.69 -28.72
CA ALA A 397 -1.39 -12.88 -30.14
C ALA A 397 -1.52 -11.60 -30.99
N ASN A 398 -2.26 -10.60 -30.50
CA ASN A 398 -2.51 -9.34 -31.21
C ASN A 398 -2.95 -8.24 -30.22
N GLU A 399 -3.15 -7.03 -30.73
CA GLU A 399 -3.52 -5.86 -29.92
C GLU A 399 -4.86 -6.03 -29.19
N ALA A 400 -5.85 -6.68 -29.81
CA ALA A 400 -7.15 -6.91 -29.17
C ALA A 400 -7.02 -7.90 -27.99
N ALA A 401 -6.23 -8.96 -28.15
CA ALA A 401 -5.93 -9.91 -27.09
C ALA A 401 -5.13 -9.24 -25.94
N LEU A 402 -4.20 -8.34 -26.27
CA LEU A 402 -3.46 -7.57 -25.27
C LEU A 402 -4.39 -6.71 -24.42
N ARG A 403 -5.27 -5.93 -25.06
CA ARG A 403 -6.29 -5.11 -24.39
C ARG A 403 -7.21 -5.95 -23.51
N ALA A 404 -7.65 -7.10 -24.01
CA ALA A 404 -8.45 -8.05 -23.24
C ALA A 404 -7.70 -8.57 -22.01
N SER A 405 -6.41 -8.88 -22.11
CA SER A 405 -5.59 -9.30 -20.96
C SER A 405 -5.35 -8.17 -19.96
N VAL A 406 -5.15 -6.94 -20.41
CA VAL A 406 -5.03 -5.78 -19.50
C VAL A 406 -6.32 -5.63 -18.70
N ARG A 407 -7.50 -5.66 -19.35
CA ARG A 407 -8.82 -5.59 -18.68
C ARG A 407 -9.11 -6.79 -17.78
N GLY A 408 -8.90 -7.99 -18.29
CA GLY A 408 -9.21 -9.24 -17.59
C GLY A 408 -8.40 -9.48 -16.33
N THR A 409 -7.23 -8.83 -16.18
CA THR A 409 -6.32 -9.06 -15.05
C THR A 409 -6.44 -8.03 -13.91
N GLN A 410 -7.09 -6.88 -14.12
CA GLN A 410 -7.18 -5.88 -13.06
C GLN A 410 -8.20 -6.27 -11.98
N ARG A 411 -7.90 -5.90 -10.74
CA ARG A 411 -8.75 -6.13 -9.56
C ARG A 411 -8.72 -4.92 -8.64
N ALA A 412 -9.89 -4.45 -8.24
CA ALA A 412 -10.06 -3.60 -7.07
C ALA A 412 -10.25 -4.47 -5.82
N ILE A 413 -10.10 -3.89 -4.62
CA ILE A 413 -10.20 -4.64 -3.36
C ILE A 413 -11.54 -5.34 -3.20
N SER A 414 -11.52 -6.50 -2.55
CA SER A 414 -12.70 -7.17 -2.00
C SER A 414 -12.60 -7.19 -0.48
N ILE A 415 -13.73 -7.06 0.21
CA ILE A 415 -13.83 -7.12 1.68
C ILE A 415 -14.70 -8.30 2.07
N PHE A 416 -14.17 -9.12 2.97
CA PHE A 416 -14.84 -10.29 3.52
C PHE A 416 -15.02 -10.15 5.02
N ARG A 417 -15.94 -10.95 5.55
CA ARG A 417 -15.95 -11.29 6.97
C ARG A 417 -16.29 -12.74 7.19
N GLY A 418 -15.95 -13.27 8.34
CA GLY A 418 -16.38 -14.60 8.75
C GLY A 418 -16.42 -14.78 10.27
N LYS A 419 -16.98 -15.90 10.70
CA LYS A 419 -17.09 -16.28 12.12
C LYS A 419 -17.24 -17.79 12.24
N SER A 420 -17.21 -18.29 13.47
CA SER A 420 -17.41 -19.73 13.77
C SER A 420 -16.36 -20.60 13.07
N PHE A 421 -15.13 -20.09 12.96
CA PHE A 421 -14.06 -20.79 12.27
C PHE A 421 -13.65 -22.07 12.98
N GLY A 422 -13.40 -23.13 12.21
CA GLY A 422 -13.04 -24.45 12.73
C GLY A 422 -14.20 -25.24 13.31
N ASP A 423 -15.44 -24.79 13.11
CA ASP A 423 -16.66 -25.54 13.43
C ASP A 423 -17.56 -25.72 12.19
N ARG A 424 -18.57 -26.60 12.28
CA ARG A 424 -19.48 -26.91 11.15
C ARG A 424 -20.38 -25.74 10.74
N HIS A 425 -20.45 -24.69 11.56
CA HIS A 425 -21.20 -23.46 11.35
C HIS A 425 -20.30 -22.32 10.84
N GLN A 426 -19.04 -22.61 10.48
CA GLN A 426 -18.15 -21.65 9.82
C GLN A 426 -18.86 -20.99 8.64
N ARG A 427 -18.80 -19.65 8.60
CA ARG A 427 -19.43 -18.86 7.56
C ARG A 427 -18.51 -17.74 7.14
N VAL A 428 -18.38 -17.56 5.83
CA VAL A 428 -17.70 -16.41 5.21
C VAL A 428 -18.68 -15.68 4.32
N ASP A 429 -18.77 -14.37 4.49
CA ASP A 429 -19.55 -13.45 3.67
C ASP A 429 -18.60 -12.59 2.82
N LEU A 430 -18.95 -12.41 1.55
CA LEU A 430 -18.40 -11.34 0.73
C LEU A 430 -19.21 -10.07 0.99
N LEU A 431 -18.58 -9.01 1.49
CA LEU A 431 -19.26 -7.73 1.76
C LEU A 431 -19.21 -6.83 0.52
N TYR A 432 -18.01 -6.66 -0.02
CA TYR A 432 -17.71 -5.89 -1.21
C TYR A 432 -16.84 -6.73 -2.14
N GLY A 433 -17.24 -6.88 -3.39
CA GLY A 433 -16.52 -7.70 -4.37
C GLY A 433 -17.37 -7.99 -5.60
N ALA A 434 -17.09 -9.08 -6.30
CA ALA A 434 -17.83 -9.48 -7.49
C ALA A 434 -18.38 -10.92 -7.39
N ALA A 435 -19.59 -11.12 -7.90
CA ALA A 435 -20.18 -12.45 -8.05
C ALA A 435 -19.58 -13.23 -9.23
N GLN A 436 -19.01 -12.51 -10.20
CA GLN A 436 -18.27 -13.06 -11.33
C GLN A 436 -17.00 -12.24 -11.54
N LEU A 437 -15.91 -12.90 -11.88
CA LEU A 437 -14.65 -12.26 -12.26
C LEU A 437 -14.21 -12.75 -13.65
N PRO A 438 -13.48 -11.93 -14.44
CA PRO A 438 -12.90 -12.40 -15.68
C PRO A 438 -11.86 -13.49 -15.41
N ALA A 439 -11.98 -14.62 -16.11
CA ALA A 439 -11.02 -15.70 -16.12
C ALA A 439 -10.59 -16.03 -17.55
N TYR A 440 -9.32 -16.35 -17.73
CA TYR A 440 -8.75 -16.70 -19.02
C TYR A 440 -8.74 -18.22 -19.23
N ASP A 441 -9.35 -18.66 -20.32
CA ASP A 441 -9.24 -20.03 -20.83
C ASP A 441 -8.25 -20.06 -22.00
N PRO A 442 -7.04 -20.65 -21.83
CA PRO A 442 -6.07 -20.77 -22.92
C PRO A 442 -6.53 -21.70 -24.04
N GLN A 443 -7.46 -22.62 -23.80
CA GLN A 443 -8.05 -23.51 -24.82
C GLN A 443 -9.25 -22.86 -25.53
N GLY A 444 -9.76 -21.75 -25.00
CA GLY A 444 -10.83 -20.97 -25.59
C GLY A 444 -10.51 -20.51 -27.02
N ASN A 445 -11.55 -20.30 -27.82
CA ASN A 445 -11.44 -19.87 -29.23
C ASN A 445 -10.47 -20.73 -30.07
N GLY A 446 -10.52 -22.06 -29.89
CA GLY A 446 -9.67 -22.98 -30.64
C GLY A 446 -8.18 -22.89 -30.27
N GLY A 447 -7.88 -22.63 -29.00
CA GLY A 447 -6.50 -22.52 -28.48
C GLY A 447 -5.87 -21.14 -28.66
N THR A 448 -6.66 -20.13 -29.03
CA THR A 448 -6.19 -18.73 -29.16
C THR A 448 -6.43 -17.89 -27.91
N GLY A 449 -7.12 -18.45 -26.91
CA GLY A 449 -7.42 -17.78 -25.66
C GLY A 449 -8.78 -17.10 -25.65
N LEU A 450 -9.46 -17.15 -24.50
CA LEU A 450 -10.72 -16.45 -24.28
C LEU A 450 -10.83 -15.97 -22.83
N TRP A 451 -11.13 -14.69 -22.65
CA TRP A 451 -11.58 -14.16 -21.37
C TRP A 451 -13.10 -14.31 -21.26
N ALA A 452 -13.57 -14.88 -20.14
CA ALA A 452 -14.99 -15.02 -19.85
C ALA A 452 -15.30 -14.70 -18.39
N ALA A 453 -16.53 -14.24 -18.13
CA ALA A 453 -17.00 -14.08 -16.76
C ALA A 453 -17.19 -15.46 -16.12
N ALA A 454 -16.49 -15.72 -15.01
CA ALA A 454 -16.57 -16.94 -14.25
C ALA A 454 -17.12 -16.65 -12.84
N SER A 455 -17.99 -17.53 -12.34
CA SER A 455 -18.57 -17.40 -10.99
C SER A 455 -17.48 -17.47 -9.92
N THR A 456 -17.55 -16.57 -8.94
CA THR A 456 -16.70 -16.61 -7.75
C THR A 456 -17.27 -17.52 -6.65
N GLY A 457 -18.51 -18.01 -6.81
CA GLY A 457 -19.24 -18.72 -5.76
C GLY A 457 -19.77 -17.82 -4.63
N TYR A 458 -19.55 -16.51 -4.71
CA TYR A 458 -20.04 -15.52 -3.75
C TYR A 458 -21.09 -14.58 -4.37
N THR A 459 -21.84 -13.91 -3.52
CA THR A 459 -22.66 -12.74 -3.89
C THR A 459 -22.36 -11.65 -2.87
N PRO A 460 -21.89 -10.47 -3.31
CA PRO A 460 -21.55 -9.39 -2.38
C PRO A 460 -22.80 -8.87 -1.67
N LEU A 461 -22.71 -8.69 -0.35
CA LEU A 461 -23.84 -8.22 0.46
C LEU A 461 -24.14 -6.72 0.28
N TYR A 462 -23.12 -5.90 0.02
CA TYR A 462 -23.24 -4.45 0.13
C TYR A 462 -22.86 -3.68 -1.12
N GLY A 463 -21.87 -4.14 -1.89
CA GLY A 463 -21.46 -3.42 -3.09
C GLY A 463 -20.38 -4.11 -3.91
N THR A 464 -19.96 -3.45 -4.98
CA THR A 464 -18.92 -3.92 -5.89
C THR A 464 -17.54 -3.88 -5.23
N SER A 465 -16.56 -4.52 -5.88
CA SER A 465 -15.14 -4.37 -5.57
C SER A 465 -14.73 -2.89 -5.52
N GLY A 466 -13.71 -2.58 -4.73
CA GLY A 466 -13.23 -1.20 -4.55
C GLY A 466 -14.09 -0.35 -3.61
N MET A 467 -15.17 -0.92 -3.05
CA MET A 467 -16.14 -0.18 -2.23
C MET A 467 -16.74 1.03 -2.96
N GLY A 468 -16.94 0.90 -4.27
CA GLY A 468 -17.44 1.96 -5.15
C GLY A 468 -16.34 2.78 -5.86
N ASN A 469 -15.07 2.59 -5.50
CA ASN A 469 -13.92 3.21 -6.17
C ASN A 469 -13.02 2.13 -6.79
N PRO A 470 -12.97 2.00 -8.13
CA PRO A 470 -12.17 0.97 -8.80
C PRO A 470 -10.65 1.13 -8.59
N TYR A 471 -10.20 2.32 -8.18
CA TYR A 471 -8.80 2.58 -7.87
C TYR A 471 -8.41 2.15 -6.45
N ASN A 472 -9.34 1.71 -5.60
CA ASN A 472 -8.96 1.08 -4.35
C ASN A 472 -8.36 -0.30 -4.63
N ASN A 473 -7.04 -0.41 -4.59
CA ASN A 473 -6.31 -1.64 -4.90
C ASN A 473 -5.72 -2.34 -3.68
N TYR A 474 -5.56 -1.63 -2.54
CA TYR A 474 -5.15 -2.25 -1.28
C TYR A 474 -6.09 -1.96 -0.12
N THR A 475 -6.43 -3.00 0.63
CA THR A 475 -6.96 -2.86 1.99
C THR A 475 -5.76 -2.78 2.94
N TRP A 476 -5.26 -1.59 3.28
CA TRP A 476 -3.96 -1.51 3.97
C TRP A 476 -4.01 -1.79 5.46
N LYS A 477 -4.99 -1.22 6.16
CA LYS A 477 -5.14 -1.43 7.59
C LYS A 477 -6.59 -1.33 8.01
N MET A 478 -6.95 -2.15 8.99
CA MET A 478 -8.20 -2.04 9.73
C MET A 478 -7.90 -1.79 11.20
N ALA A 479 -8.75 -0.99 11.85
CA ALA A 479 -8.73 -0.83 13.30
C ALA A 479 -10.15 -0.62 13.84
N VAL A 480 -10.38 -1.04 15.09
CA VAL A 480 -11.64 -0.81 15.78
C VAL A 480 -11.44 0.32 16.79
N ALA A 481 -12.26 1.37 16.69
CA ALA A 481 -12.28 2.49 17.63
C ALA A 481 -13.73 2.90 17.90
N ASP A 482 -14.04 3.23 19.15
CA ASP A 482 -15.40 3.63 19.59
C ASP A 482 -16.52 2.67 19.13
N GLY A 483 -16.24 1.36 19.14
CA GLY A 483 -17.22 0.35 18.72
C GLY A 483 -17.52 0.33 17.21
N LYS A 484 -16.66 0.92 16.38
CA LYS A 484 -16.77 0.94 14.91
C LYS A 484 -15.51 0.35 14.28
N LEU A 485 -15.66 -0.29 13.12
CA LEU A 485 -14.53 -0.80 12.34
C LEU A 485 -14.18 0.19 11.24
N TYR A 486 -12.94 0.67 11.22
CA TYR A 486 -12.41 1.53 10.19
C TYR A 486 -11.54 0.73 9.22
N VAL A 487 -11.62 1.08 7.94
CA VAL A 487 -10.87 0.45 6.85
C VAL A 487 -10.15 1.54 6.07
N GLY A 488 -8.81 1.55 6.15
CA GLY A 488 -7.97 2.44 5.36
C GLY A 488 -7.46 1.74 4.10
N THR A 489 -7.58 2.40 2.95
CA THR A 489 -7.19 1.84 1.65
C THR A 489 -5.90 2.48 1.09
N MET A 490 -5.43 1.94 -0.03
CA MET A 490 -4.64 2.67 -1.03
C MET A 490 -5.52 2.88 -2.26
N ASP A 491 -5.52 4.12 -2.74
CA ASP A 491 -6.01 4.55 -4.03
C ASP A 491 -4.80 4.81 -4.93
N TRP A 492 -4.71 4.17 -6.10
CA TRP A 492 -3.59 4.37 -7.02
C TRP A 492 -3.89 5.31 -8.20
N SER A 493 -5.05 5.98 -8.20
CA SER A 493 -5.51 6.82 -9.31
C SER A 493 -4.56 7.95 -9.66
N TYR A 494 -3.87 8.55 -8.67
CA TYR A 494 -2.91 9.64 -8.91
C TYR A 494 -1.70 9.18 -9.73
N ILE A 495 -1.29 7.92 -9.56
CA ILE A 495 -0.10 7.36 -10.24
C ILE A 495 -0.47 6.45 -11.41
N SER A 496 -1.76 6.23 -11.69
CA SER A 496 -2.19 5.12 -12.52
C SER A 496 -1.71 5.25 -13.95
N LYS A 497 -1.82 6.45 -14.52
CA LYS A 497 -1.42 6.75 -15.90
C LYS A 497 0.09 6.55 -16.10
N ASP A 498 0.92 7.18 -15.26
CA ASP A 498 2.37 7.09 -15.41
C ASP A 498 2.88 5.66 -15.16
N LEU A 499 2.35 4.99 -14.13
CA LEU A 499 2.71 3.60 -13.84
C LEU A 499 2.25 2.64 -14.94
N GLY A 500 1.07 2.89 -15.50
CA GLY A 500 0.54 2.16 -16.65
C GLY A 500 1.43 2.33 -17.89
N GLN A 501 1.81 3.57 -18.21
CA GLN A 501 2.70 3.86 -19.33
C GLN A 501 4.10 3.26 -19.16
N ASP A 502 4.65 3.30 -17.95
CA ASP A 502 5.92 2.65 -17.64
C ASP A 502 5.81 1.13 -17.82
N THR A 503 4.72 0.52 -17.36
CA THR A 503 4.48 -0.92 -17.55
C THR A 503 4.33 -1.27 -19.04
N ALA A 504 3.57 -0.48 -19.80
CA ALA A 504 3.42 -0.68 -21.24
C ALA A 504 4.79 -0.63 -21.95
N ARG A 505 5.63 0.33 -21.58
CA ARG A 505 7.00 0.46 -22.11
C ARG A 505 7.86 -0.76 -21.78
N LEU A 506 7.81 -1.25 -20.54
CA LEU A 506 8.54 -2.45 -20.11
C LEU A 506 8.11 -3.70 -20.88
N LEU A 507 6.84 -3.78 -21.26
CA LEU A 507 6.29 -4.87 -22.06
C LEU A 507 6.45 -4.66 -23.58
N GLY A 508 7.13 -3.58 -24.01
CA GLY A 508 7.31 -3.26 -25.43
C GLY A 508 6.02 -2.82 -26.15
N VAL A 509 4.98 -2.45 -25.41
CA VAL A 509 3.69 -2.01 -25.94
C VAL A 509 3.77 -0.54 -26.33
N THR A 510 3.31 -0.22 -27.54
CA THR A 510 3.27 1.14 -28.08
C THR A 510 1.90 1.46 -28.70
N GLY A 511 1.68 2.73 -29.07
CA GLY A 511 0.47 3.15 -29.75
C GLY A 511 -0.78 3.14 -28.87
N ALA A 512 -1.94 2.87 -29.46
CA ALA A 512 -3.24 3.01 -28.80
C ALA A 512 -3.45 2.03 -27.64
N ALA A 513 -2.92 0.80 -27.72
CA ALA A 513 -3.01 -0.16 -26.62
C ALA A 513 -2.26 0.26 -25.35
N ALA A 514 -1.19 1.06 -25.47
CA ALA A 514 -0.47 1.57 -24.31
C ALA A 514 -1.34 2.50 -23.44
N VAL A 515 -2.36 3.13 -24.03
CA VAL A 515 -3.29 4.03 -23.32
C VAL A 515 -4.21 3.25 -22.36
N GLU A 516 -4.48 1.97 -22.61
CA GLU A 516 -5.34 1.17 -21.72
C GLU A 516 -4.64 0.83 -20.39
N PHE A 517 -3.31 0.90 -20.33
CA PHE A 517 -2.58 0.64 -19.10
C PHE A 517 -2.79 1.80 -18.12
N GLY A 518 -3.37 1.51 -16.95
CA GLY A 518 -3.61 2.52 -15.92
C GLY A 518 -4.88 3.35 -16.10
N ASP A 519 -5.70 3.05 -17.11
CA ASP A 519 -6.97 3.74 -17.37
C ASP A 519 -8.10 3.17 -16.47
N ALA A 520 -8.89 4.05 -15.86
CA ALA A 520 -10.03 3.63 -15.03
C ALA A 520 -11.06 2.79 -15.80
N SER A 521 -11.24 3.03 -17.11
CA SER A 521 -12.22 2.33 -17.96
C SER A 521 -11.86 0.85 -18.18
N VAL A 522 -10.68 0.43 -17.73
CA VAL A 522 -10.23 -0.96 -17.68
C VAL A 522 -10.63 -1.62 -16.36
N LEU A 523 -10.96 -0.84 -15.33
CA LEU A 523 -11.26 -1.30 -13.98
C LEU A 523 -12.76 -1.44 -13.68
N ALA A 524 -13.64 -0.88 -14.51
CA ALA A 524 -15.09 -0.89 -14.32
C ALA A 524 -15.87 -0.95 -15.65
N ASP A 525 -17.01 -1.65 -15.67
CA ASP A 525 -17.85 -1.89 -16.85
C ASP A 525 -18.87 -0.74 -17.16
N ASP A 526 -18.80 0.37 -16.45
CA ASP A 526 -19.59 1.60 -16.65
C ASP A 526 -18.62 2.79 -16.58
N PRO A 527 -18.85 3.96 -17.24
CA PRO A 527 -17.82 4.99 -17.32
C PRO A 527 -17.39 5.33 -15.89
N PRO A 528 -16.09 5.17 -15.60
CA PRO A 528 -15.61 5.28 -14.24
C PRO A 528 -15.89 6.70 -13.76
N PRO A 529 -16.30 6.87 -12.50
CA PRO A 529 -16.45 8.21 -11.98
C PRO A 529 -15.09 8.93 -12.04
N ALA A 530 -15.13 10.26 -12.20
CA ALA A 530 -13.89 11.04 -12.24
C ALA A 530 -13.04 10.72 -11.00
N PRO A 531 -11.73 10.42 -11.16
CA PRO A 531 -10.92 9.99 -10.04
C PRO A 531 -10.90 11.09 -8.97
N VAL A 532 -11.19 10.70 -7.73
CA VAL A 532 -10.91 11.51 -6.56
C VAL A 532 -9.59 11.00 -6.00
N TYR A 533 -8.60 11.88 -5.93
CA TYR A 533 -7.25 11.50 -5.51
C TYR A 533 -7.13 11.44 -4.00
N GLY A 534 -6.35 10.47 -3.53
CA GLY A 534 -6.06 10.26 -2.13
C GLY A 534 -6.69 8.98 -1.60
N GLY A 535 -6.16 8.48 -0.50
CA GLY A 535 -6.64 7.26 0.13
C GLY A 535 -8.04 7.41 0.72
N ASP A 536 -8.82 6.33 0.62
CA ASP A 536 -10.16 6.27 1.18
C ASP A 536 -10.13 5.69 2.61
N LEU A 537 -10.87 6.33 3.50
CA LEU A 537 -11.15 5.85 4.85
C LEU A 537 -12.65 5.54 4.95
N PHE A 538 -12.98 4.26 5.15
CA PHE A 538 -14.34 3.78 5.36
C PHE A 538 -14.59 3.41 6.82
N VAL A 539 -15.86 3.38 7.22
CA VAL A 539 -16.28 2.93 8.55
C VAL A 539 -17.52 2.04 8.49
N PHE A 540 -17.49 0.92 9.21
CA PHE A 540 -18.65 0.09 9.52
C PHE A 540 -19.15 0.41 10.93
N ASP A 541 -20.28 1.11 11.02
CA ASP A 541 -20.98 1.36 12.28
C ASP A 541 -21.71 0.12 12.82
N SER A 542 -21.88 -0.91 11.99
CA SER A 542 -22.60 -2.14 12.33
C SER A 542 -22.10 -3.31 11.49
N THR A 543 -22.35 -4.53 11.97
CA THR A 543 -22.14 -5.78 11.21
C THR A 543 -23.30 -6.11 10.28
N SER A 544 -24.35 -5.30 10.19
CA SER A 544 -25.50 -5.59 9.31
C SER A 544 -25.72 -4.54 8.22
N ARG A 545 -24.89 -3.50 8.17
CA ARG A 545 -25.05 -2.37 7.23
C ARG A 545 -23.78 -2.19 6.39
N PRO A 546 -23.91 -1.61 5.18
CA PRO A 546 -22.76 -1.19 4.38
C PRO A 546 -21.89 -0.20 5.15
N ALA A 547 -20.61 -0.13 4.78
CA ALA A 547 -19.70 0.90 5.26
C ALA A 547 -20.13 2.28 4.73
N THR A 548 -19.77 3.33 5.46
CA THR A 548 -19.88 4.72 5.02
C THR A 548 -18.48 5.32 4.82
N VAL A 549 -18.39 6.38 4.01
CA VAL A 549 -17.15 7.10 3.76
C VAL A 549 -16.90 8.09 4.91
N VAL A 550 -15.70 8.03 5.50
CA VAL A 550 -15.19 9.04 6.44
C VAL A 550 -14.46 10.14 5.67
N ASP A 551 -13.62 9.75 4.72
CA ASP A 551 -12.88 10.63 3.81
C ASP A 551 -12.49 9.84 2.55
N ASN A 552 -12.43 10.50 1.39
CA ASN A 552 -12.01 9.93 0.11
C ASN A 552 -11.03 10.84 -0.65
N SER A 553 -10.28 11.66 0.10
CA SER A 553 -9.44 12.73 -0.44
C SER A 553 -8.07 12.80 0.25
N GLY A 554 -7.60 11.66 0.79
CA GLY A 554 -6.31 11.57 1.47
C GLY A 554 -6.25 12.34 2.79
N LEU A 555 -7.41 12.57 3.43
CA LEU A 555 -7.55 13.32 4.69
C LEU A 555 -6.96 14.73 4.61
N GLY A 556 -7.15 15.39 3.46
CA GLY A 556 -6.82 16.81 3.28
C GLY A 556 -5.58 17.08 2.45
N ASN A 557 -4.89 16.03 2.09
CA ASN A 557 -3.78 16.06 1.17
C ASN A 557 -4.06 14.94 0.16
N TYR A 558 -4.51 15.31 -1.04
CA TYR A 558 -4.89 14.34 -2.07
C TYR A 558 -3.69 13.53 -2.62
N LEU A 559 -2.45 13.93 -2.28
CA LEU A 559 -1.23 13.17 -2.58
C LEU A 559 -0.98 12.06 -1.55
N ASN A 560 -1.66 12.08 -0.40
CA ASN A 560 -1.73 10.93 0.50
C ASN A 560 -2.60 9.85 -0.13
N TYR A 561 -2.03 9.08 -1.04
CA TYR A 561 -2.75 8.06 -1.80
C TYR A 561 -3.18 6.84 -0.98
N GLY A 562 -2.95 6.84 0.34
CA GLY A 562 -3.46 5.78 1.20
C GLY A 562 -3.08 5.89 2.67
N ILE A 563 -3.84 5.15 3.49
CA ILE A 563 -3.71 5.07 4.94
C ILE A 563 -2.95 3.79 5.29
N ARG A 564 -1.64 3.90 5.42
CA ARG A 564 -0.75 2.74 5.54
C ARG A 564 -0.76 2.11 6.92
N ASN A 565 -0.97 2.90 7.97
CA ASN A 565 -1.03 2.43 9.34
C ASN A 565 -2.17 3.12 10.13
N MET A 566 -2.71 2.44 11.14
CA MET A 566 -3.86 2.89 11.89
C MET A 566 -3.85 2.25 13.28
N ILE A 567 -3.92 3.08 14.32
CA ILE A 567 -3.97 2.66 15.72
C ILE A 567 -5.10 3.39 16.44
N ALA A 568 -5.91 2.64 17.17
CA ALA A 568 -6.95 3.18 18.03
C ALA A 568 -6.43 3.48 19.45
N ASP A 569 -6.84 4.63 19.99
CA ASP A 569 -6.65 5.02 21.39
C ASP A 569 -7.99 5.55 21.93
N GLY A 570 -8.77 4.64 22.53
CA GLY A 570 -10.17 4.90 22.86
C GLY A 570 -11.01 5.18 21.61
N SER A 571 -11.56 6.39 21.52
CA SER A 571 -12.31 6.87 20.35
C SER A 571 -11.47 7.66 19.33
N THR A 572 -10.18 7.87 19.62
CA THR A 572 -9.26 8.54 18.71
C THR A 572 -8.55 7.51 17.83
N LEU A 573 -8.36 7.84 16.56
CA LEU A 573 -7.47 7.11 15.66
C LEU A 573 -6.21 7.94 15.38
N TYR A 574 -5.06 7.26 15.37
CA TYR A 574 -3.83 7.78 14.81
C TYR A 574 -3.56 7.08 13.49
N LEU A 575 -3.40 7.87 12.44
CA LEU A 575 -3.30 7.42 11.06
C LEU A 575 -1.90 7.75 10.53
N GLY A 576 -1.22 6.74 10.00
CA GLY A 576 0.02 6.89 9.27
C GLY A 576 -0.24 6.88 7.78
N MET A 577 0.03 7.99 7.12
CA MET A 577 -0.23 8.18 5.70
C MET A 577 0.96 7.75 4.85
N ALA A 578 0.68 7.47 3.58
CA ALA A 578 1.67 7.19 2.56
C ALA A 578 1.50 8.16 1.40
N ASN A 579 2.60 8.82 1.02
CA ASN A 579 2.64 9.84 0.00
C ASN A 579 4.02 9.84 -0.68
N PRO A 580 4.13 9.33 -1.91
CA PRO A 580 5.40 9.19 -2.61
C PRO A 580 5.77 10.39 -3.48
N MET A 581 5.03 11.51 -3.42
CA MET A 581 5.25 12.66 -4.29
C MET A 581 6.46 13.47 -3.82
N ASN A 582 7.64 12.88 -4.01
CA ASN A 582 8.87 13.28 -3.32
C ASN A 582 9.45 14.61 -3.82
N LEU A 583 8.89 15.22 -4.87
CA LEU A 583 9.28 16.56 -5.35
C LEU A 583 8.33 17.67 -4.87
N ARG A 584 7.13 17.33 -4.37
CA ARG A 584 6.18 18.29 -3.76
C ARG A 584 6.66 18.69 -2.38
N THR A 585 7.40 19.80 -2.32
CA THR A 585 8.06 20.30 -1.12
C THR A 585 8.02 21.82 -0.97
N ASP A 586 7.30 22.51 -1.86
CA ASP A 586 7.22 23.97 -1.88
C ASP A 586 5.96 24.42 -1.13
N PRO A 587 6.08 24.87 0.13
CA PRO A 587 4.92 25.24 0.93
C PRO A 587 4.22 26.53 0.48
N ASP A 588 4.81 27.24 -0.50
CA ASP A 588 4.29 28.51 -1.00
C ASP A 588 3.45 28.35 -2.29
N ASP A 589 3.28 27.12 -2.81
CA ASP A 589 2.39 26.81 -3.93
C ASP A 589 0.99 26.33 -3.48
N ASP A 590 0.08 26.13 -4.45
CA ASP A 590 -1.31 25.69 -4.18
C ASP A 590 -1.47 24.15 -4.18
N VAL A 591 -0.36 23.40 -4.12
CA VAL A 591 -0.32 21.94 -4.16
C VAL A 591 0.08 21.39 -2.78
N PRO A 592 -0.61 20.36 -2.24
CA PRO A 592 -0.20 19.77 -0.98
C PRO A 592 1.20 19.13 -1.04
N GLU A 593 1.94 19.16 0.07
CA GLU A 593 3.28 18.57 0.07
C GLU A 593 3.30 17.03 0.16
N GLY A 594 4.36 16.46 -0.41
CA GLY A 594 4.72 15.06 -0.34
C GLY A 594 5.15 14.57 1.05
N GLY A 595 5.53 13.29 1.10
CA GLY A 595 6.10 12.65 2.29
C GLY A 595 5.05 12.21 3.32
N TRP A 596 5.47 11.36 4.25
CA TRP A 596 4.56 10.78 5.23
C TRP A 596 3.89 11.84 6.11
N GLU A 597 2.67 11.54 6.57
CA GLU A 597 1.93 12.32 7.56
C GLU A 597 1.46 11.43 8.71
N LEU A 598 1.41 12.00 9.91
CA LEU A 598 0.77 11.43 11.09
C LEU A 598 -0.44 12.30 11.44
N ILE A 599 -1.63 11.71 11.31
CA ILE A 599 -2.91 12.40 11.51
C ILE A 599 -3.61 11.82 12.73
N ARG A 600 -4.07 12.70 13.62
CA ARG A 600 -5.01 12.35 14.70
C ARG A 600 -6.43 12.61 14.18
N LEU A 601 -7.27 11.59 14.24
CA LEU A 601 -8.69 11.65 13.87
C LEU A 601 -9.55 11.42 15.11
N SER A 602 -10.46 12.35 15.40
CA SER A 602 -11.42 12.25 16.49
C SER A 602 -12.84 12.50 16.01
N VAL A 603 -13.80 11.76 16.57
CA VAL A 603 -15.22 11.98 16.33
C VAL A 603 -15.67 13.17 17.19
N GLN A 604 -16.20 14.23 16.58
CA GLN A 604 -16.89 15.28 17.32
C GLN A 604 -18.21 14.72 17.85
N ARG A 605 -18.32 14.63 19.17
CA ARG A 605 -19.61 14.39 19.83
C ARG A 605 -20.42 15.68 19.72
N CYS A 606 -21.49 15.63 18.94
CA CYS A 606 -22.48 16.70 18.86
C CYS A 606 -23.27 16.80 20.16
#